data_AF-A0A0X7BFP6-F1
#
_entry.id   AF-A0A0X7BFP6-F1
#
_cell.length_a   1.000
_cell.length_b   1.000
_cell.length_c   1.000
_cell.angle_alpha   90.00
_cell.angle_beta   90.00
_cell.angle_gamma   90.00
#
_symmetry.space_group_name_H-M   'P 1'
#
loop_
_entity.id
_entity.type
_entity.pdbx_description
1 polymer ?
#
loop_
_entity_poly.entity_id
_entity_poly.type
_entity_poly.pdbx_seq_one_letter_code
_entity_poly.pdbx_strand_id
1 'polypeptide(L)'
;MLCKALHNKGERIFITAKLPDYIRVGKEDLIEKYLFFTTSHDGSGSITAAFTPIRIVCANTLNAALRTQTNTVRIRHTASAKQRLEQAHRVMGITDTLSSQMQNIFNYWATVPIKDKAVKKLITLALAPSKEIYSNLKNNTTQELSSCFTNMIDNAFDYAMNDETQQLPTTKGTVFGAYNAVAGYFQNVRAYKNQEAKVKSLLLAGNAQQRNQTAFTLCSEFATNKLQLS
;
A
#
# COMPACT_ATOMS: atom_id res chain seq x y z
N MET A 1 9.85 -8.64 -15.69
CA MET A 1 8.51 -8.16 -16.10
C MET A 1 7.53 -9.27 -15.85
N LEU A 2 6.51 -9.07 -15.00
CA LEU A 2 5.47 -10.09 -14.74
C LEU A 2 4.17 -9.63 -15.42
N CYS A 3 3.68 -10.41 -16.38
CA CYS A 3 2.41 -10.18 -17.09
C CYS A 3 1.40 -11.26 -16.67
N LYS A 4 0.20 -10.85 -16.25
CA LYS A 4 -0.85 -11.80 -15.87
C LYS A 4 -2.23 -11.27 -16.25
N ALA A 5 -3.05 -12.15 -16.80
CA ALA A 5 -4.45 -11.87 -17.11
C ALA A 5 -5.34 -12.09 -15.87
N LEU A 6 -6.39 -11.28 -15.74
CA LEU A 6 -7.42 -11.37 -14.70
C LEU A 6 -8.76 -11.71 -15.39
N HIS A 7 -9.46 -12.72 -14.88
CA HIS A 7 -10.73 -13.31 -15.31
C HIS A 7 -10.70 -14.37 -16.42
N ASN A 8 -11.68 -15.26 -16.35
CA ASN A 8 -11.91 -16.46 -17.17
C ASN A 8 -12.26 -16.20 -18.66
N LYS A 9 -11.88 -15.03 -19.21
CA LYS A 9 -11.90 -14.64 -20.64
C LYS A 9 -10.84 -13.57 -20.98
N GLY A 10 -9.94 -13.23 -20.06
CA GLY A 10 -8.84 -12.29 -20.30
C GLY A 10 -9.16 -10.81 -20.13
N GLU A 11 -10.42 -10.41 -19.86
CA GLU A 11 -10.97 -9.03 -19.92
C GLU A 11 -10.09 -7.88 -19.41
N ARG A 12 -9.22 -8.11 -18.41
CA ARG A 12 -8.19 -7.16 -17.99
C ARG A 12 -6.84 -7.85 -17.86
N ILE A 13 -5.81 -7.22 -18.42
CA ILE A 13 -4.43 -7.63 -18.21
C ILE A 13 -3.73 -6.64 -17.29
N PHE A 14 -2.77 -7.13 -16.52
CA PHE A 14 -1.83 -6.28 -15.81
C PHE A 14 -0.38 -6.71 -16.02
N ILE A 15 0.49 -5.72 -15.97
CA ILE A 15 1.92 -5.87 -16.15
C ILE A 15 2.61 -5.10 -15.03
N THR A 16 3.61 -5.73 -14.42
CA THR A 16 4.54 -5.02 -13.53
C THR A 16 5.94 -4.95 -14.13
N ALA A 17 6.52 -3.75 -14.09
CA ALA A 17 7.89 -3.49 -14.49
C ALA A 17 8.68 -3.01 -13.27
N LYS A 18 9.73 -3.76 -12.89
CA LYS A 18 10.68 -3.32 -11.87
C LYS A 18 11.46 -2.13 -12.42
N LEU A 19 11.58 -1.08 -11.62
CA LEU A 19 12.37 0.09 -11.93
C LEU A 19 13.79 -0.03 -11.36
N PRO A 20 14.77 0.67 -11.94
CA PRO A 20 16.10 0.80 -11.34
C PRO A 20 16.01 1.53 -9.99
N ASP A 21 17.04 1.35 -9.17
CA ASP A 21 17.18 1.90 -7.82
C ASP A 21 16.14 1.42 -6.81
N TYR A 22 16.28 1.92 -5.57
CA TYR A 22 15.49 1.53 -4.41
C TYR A 22 15.04 2.78 -3.67
N ILE A 23 13.90 2.69 -2.99
CA ILE A 23 13.60 3.59 -1.87
C ILE A 23 14.38 3.04 -0.67
N ARG A 24 15.28 3.85 -0.12
CA ARG A 24 16.12 3.46 1.02
C ARG A 24 15.54 4.01 2.32
N VAL A 25 15.22 3.14 3.26
CA VAL A 25 14.82 3.51 4.62
C VAL A 25 15.95 3.15 5.59
N GLY A 26 16.45 4.12 6.35
CA GLY A 26 17.67 3.92 7.13
C GLY A 26 18.86 3.55 6.26
N LYS A 27 19.70 2.62 6.73
CA LYS A 27 20.91 2.19 6.00
C LYS A 27 20.63 1.03 5.05
N GLU A 28 20.01 -0.03 5.55
CA GLU A 28 19.93 -1.35 4.88
C GLU A 28 18.51 -1.78 4.46
N ASP A 29 17.46 -1.01 4.79
CA ASP A 29 16.09 -1.38 4.43
C ASP A 29 15.74 -0.85 3.03
N LEU A 30 15.88 -1.73 2.03
CA LEU A 30 15.68 -1.41 0.62
C LEU A 30 14.30 -1.84 0.13
N ILE A 31 13.59 -0.89 -0.45
CA ILE A 31 12.26 -1.09 -1.04
C ILE A 31 12.41 -1.00 -2.56
N GLU A 32 12.02 -2.06 -3.25
CA GLU A 32 12.01 -2.10 -4.72
C GLU A 32 10.89 -1.22 -5.27
N LYS A 33 11.13 -0.66 -6.46
CA LYS A 33 10.17 0.19 -7.16
C LYS A 33 9.56 -0.59 -8.32
N TYR A 34 8.23 -0.54 -8.45
CA TYR A 34 7.53 -1.14 -9.58
C TYR A 34 6.55 -0.16 -10.23
N LEU A 35 6.47 -0.20 -11.55
CA LEU A 35 5.35 0.33 -12.30
C LEU A 35 4.33 -0.77 -12.52
N PHE A 36 3.08 -0.46 -12.19
CA PHE A 36 1.92 -1.29 -12.48
C PHE A 36 1.17 -0.68 -13.66
N PHE A 37 0.91 -1.50 -14.67
CA PHE A 37 0.09 -1.17 -15.82
C PHE A 37 -1.13 -2.07 -15.83
N THR A 38 -2.31 -1.53 -16.13
CA THR A 38 -3.50 -2.33 -16.43
C THR A 38 -4.24 -1.79 -17.65
N THR A 39 -4.76 -2.69 -18.47
CA THR A 39 -5.57 -2.36 -19.64
C THR A 39 -6.65 -3.43 -19.87
N SER A 40 -7.66 -3.10 -20.66
CA SER A 40 -8.62 -4.08 -21.15
C SER A 40 -7.99 -4.97 -22.22
N HIS A 41 -8.44 -6.22 -22.29
CA HIS A 41 -7.92 -7.25 -23.21
C HIS A 41 -8.19 -6.96 -24.69
N ASP A 42 -9.31 -6.30 -24.95
CA ASP A 42 -9.81 -5.94 -26.28
C ASP A 42 -9.14 -4.67 -26.85
N GLY A 43 -8.21 -4.06 -26.11
CA GLY A 43 -7.53 -2.82 -26.51
C GLY A 43 -8.45 -1.59 -26.58
N SER A 44 -9.72 -1.72 -26.18
CA SER A 44 -10.71 -0.62 -26.24
C SER A 44 -10.59 0.36 -25.06
N GLY A 45 -9.93 -0.06 -23.97
CA GLY A 45 -9.71 0.72 -22.76
C GLY A 45 -8.37 1.47 -22.74
N SER A 46 -8.30 2.54 -21.95
CA SER A 46 -7.05 3.25 -21.69
C SER A 46 -6.11 2.42 -20.81
N ILE A 47 -4.82 2.38 -21.15
CA ILE A 47 -3.78 1.81 -20.29
C ILE A 47 -3.64 2.74 -19.07
N THR A 48 -3.82 2.19 -17.89
CA THR A 48 -3.63 2.90 -16.61
C THR A 48 -2.27 2.53 -16.05
N ALA A 49 -1.38 3.52 -15.92
CA ALA A 49 -0.08 3.37 -15.28
C ALA A 49 -0.10 3.95 -13.87
N ALA A 50 0.42 3.20 -12.89
CA ALA A 50 0.50 3.61 -11.50
C ALA A 50 1.80 3.09 -10.84
N PHE A 51 2.41 3.92 -10.00
CA PHE A 51 3.61 3.57 -9.25
C PHE A 51 3.27 2.83 -7.96
N THR A 52 4.03 1.76 -7.65
CA THR A 52 3.95 1.05 -6.38
C THR A 52 5.34 0.68 -5.87
N PRO A 53 5.77 1.20 -4.72
CA PRO A 53 6.84 0.57 -3.98
C PRO A 53 6.41 -0.81 -3.49
N ILE A 54 7.34 -1.75 -3.55
CA ILE A 54 7.22 -3.09 -3.01
C ILE A 54 8.45 -3.30 -2.14
N ARG A 55 8.28 -3.36 -0.82
CA ARG A 55 9.31 -3.94 0.04
C ARG A 55 9.35 -5.43 -0.30
N ILE A 56 10.50 -6.10 -0.29
CA ILE A 56 10.64 -7.50 -0.74
C ILE A 56 9.78 -8.54 0.03
N VAL A 57 8.95 -8.11 0.99
CA VAL A 57 7.86 -8.91 1.58
C VAL A 57 6.48 -8.22 1.57
N CYS A 58 6.33 -7.01 1.05
CA CYS A 58 5.07 -6.25 1.08
C CYS A 58 4.76 -5.71 -0.33
N ALA A 59 3.91 -6.39 -1.11
CA ALA A 59 3.36 -5.88 -2.37
C ALA A 59 2.28 -4.82 -2.10
N ASN A 60 2.68 -3.75 -1.43
CA ASN A 60 1.76 -2.76 -0.90
C ASN A 60 2.38 -1.38 -0.88
N THR A 61 2.39 -0.70 -2.02
CA THR A 61 2.31 0.77 -2.00
C THR A 61 1.81 1.40 -3.30
N LEU A 62 0.79 0.82 -3.96
CA LEU A 62 0.15 1.52 -5.11
C LEU A 62 -0.44 2.90 -4.70
N ASN A 63 -0.65 3.14 -3.40
CA ASN A 63 -1.67 4.07 -2.93
C ASN A 63 -1.17 5.41 -2.39
N ALA A 64 0.11 5.55 -2.00
CA ALA A 64 0.66 6.89 -1.79
C ALA A 64 0.64 7.72 -3.09
N ALA A 65 0.69 7.04 -4.25
CA ALA A 65 0.50 7.66 -5.55
C ALA A 65 -0.93 8.18 -5.76
N LEU A 66 -1.95 7.37 -5.48
CA LEU A 66 -3.30 7.60 -6.00
C LEU A 66 -4.08 8.72 -5.30
N ARG A 67 -3.62 9.25 -4.15
CA ARG A 67 -4.34 10.32 -3.43
C ARG A 67 -4.28 11.68 -4.12
N THR A 68 -3.32 11.88 -5.02
CA THR A 68 -3.38 12.97 -5.98
C THR A 68 -3.78 12.40 -7.32
N GLN A 69 -4.89 12.90 -7.85
CA GLN A 69 -5.42 12.60 -9.19
C GLN A 69 -4.40 12.88 -10.32
N THR A 70 -3.19 13.36 -9.97
CA THR A 70 -2.02 13.63 -10.80
C THR A 70 -1.11 12.42 -11.05
N ASN A 71 -1.17 11.34 -10.24
CA ASN A 71 -0.15 10.28 -10.28
C ASN A 71 -0.61 9.00 -11.02
N THR A 72 -1.80 9.04 -11.62
CA THR A 72 -2.27 8.01 -12.54
C THR A 72 -2.22 8.59 -13.94
N VAL A 73 -1.43 8.00 -14.83
CA VAL A 73 -1.43 8.40 -16.23
C VAL A 73 -2.34 7.43 -16.99
N ARG A 74 -3.45 7.97 -17.52
CA ARG A 74 -4.27 7.25 -18.49
C ARG A 74 -3.68 7.47 -19.88
N ILE A 75 -3.06 6.42 -20.39
CA ILE A 75 -2.48 6.37 -21.72
C ILE A 75 -3.59 5.90 -22.68
N ARG A 76 -4.06 6.81 -23.55
CA ARG A 76 -4.97 6.44 -24.64
C ARG A 76 -4.20 5.61 -25.67
N HIS A 77 -4.86 4.61 -26.27
CA HIS A 77 -4.36 3.94 -27.46
C HIS A 77 -4.26 4.96 -28.61
N THR A 78 -3.10 5.61 -28.73
CA THR A 78 -2.81 6.58 -29.79
C THR A 78 -1.83 5.97 -30.78
N ALA A 79 -2.01 6.27 -32.07
CA ALA A 79 -1.23 5.66 -33.15
C ALA A 79 0.25 6.11 -33.17
N SER A 80 0.58 7.29 -32.64
CA SER A 80 1.92 7.88 -32.78
C SER A 80 2.91 7.42 -31.69
N ALA A 81 4.06 6.91 -32.12
CA ALA A 81 5.17 6.50 -31.24
C ALA A 81 5.71 7.64 -30.37
N LYS A 82 5.68 8.88 -30.88
CA LYS A 82 6.12 10.08 -30.15
C LYS A 82 5.24 10.36 -28.92
N GLN A 83 3.93 10.25 -29.07
CA GLN A 83 2.98 10.46 -27.97
C GLN A 83 3.11 9.38 -26.89
N ARG A 84 3.40 8.13 -27.28
CA ARG A 84 3.68 7.05 -26.33
C ARG A 84 4.97 7.29 -25.54
N LEU A 85 6.01 7.81 -26.19
CA LEU A 85 7.29 8.15 -25.55
C LEU A 85 7.12 9.32 -24.55
N GLU A 86 6.42 10.39 -24.93
CA GLU A 86 6.11 11.51 -24.04
C GLU A 86 5.31 11.06 -22.80
N GLN A 87 4.33 10.17 -22.98
CA GLN A 87 3.56 9.60 -21.89
C GLN A 87 4.41 8.72 -20.96
N ALA A 88 5.32 7.91 -21.52
CA ALA A 88 6.26 7.12 -20.72
C ALA A 88 7.20 8.01 -19.90
N HIS A 89 7.79 9.06 -20.50
CA HIS A 89 8.60 10.04 -19.77
C HIS A 89 7.83 10.71 -18.63
N ARG A 90 6.56 11.06 -18.86
CA ARG A 90 5.69 11.61 -17.80
C ARG A 90 5.48 10.63 -16.66
N VAL A 91 5.21 9.36 -16.95
CA VAL A 91 5.07 8.29 -15.93
C VAL A 91 6.36 8.14 -15.12
N MET A 92 7.52 8.16 -15.79
CA MET A 92 8.83 8.07 -15.12
C MET A 92 9.09 9.26 -14.21
N GLY A 93 8.87 10.50 -14.67
CA GLY A 93 9.06 11.69 -13.85
C GLY A 93 8.16 11.75 -12.61
N ILE A 94 6.90 11.33 -12.73
CA ILE A 94 5.98 11.17 -11.59
C ILE A 94 6.53 10.13 -10.61
N THR A 95 7.06 9.04 -11.14
CA THR A 95 7.58 7.93 -10.34
C THR A 95 8.80 8.32 -9.53
N ASP A 96 9.75 9.05 -10.12
CA ASP A 96 10.96 9.49 -9.41
C ASP A 96 10.63 10.50 -8.30
N THR A 97 9.71 11.43 -8.60
CA THR A 97 9.23 12.41 -7.62
C THR A 97 8.57 11.70 -6.43
N LEU A 98 7.68 10.76 -6.71
CA LEU A 98 6.95 10.05 -5.67
C LEU A 98 7.87 9.11 -4.87
N SER A 99 8.80 8.43 -5.53
CA SER A 99 9.81 7.60 -4.86
C SER A 99 10.59 8.42 -3.84
N SER A 100 11.01 9.63 -4.22
CA SER A 100 11.76 10.54 -3.35
C SER A 100 10.91 11.03 -2.17
N GLN A 101 9.65 11.40 -2.40
CA GLN A 101 8.72 11.79 -1.34
C GLN A 101 8.48 10.65 -0.34
N MET A 102 8.25 9.44 -0.86
CA MET A 102 8.04 8.25 -0.06
C MET A 102 9.27 7.89 0.76
N GLN A 103 10.46 8.00 0.17
CA GLN A 103 11.71 7.82 0.90
C GLN A 103 11.79 8.77 2.10
N ASN A 104 11.49 10.05 1.90
CA ASN A 104 11.54 11.04 2.97
C ASN A 104 10.52 10.73 4.08
N ILE A 105 9.29 10.38 3.70
CA ILE A 105 8.22 10.03 4.65
C ILE A 105 8.61 8.79 5.46
N PHE A 106 9.10 7.73 4.81
CA PHE A 106 9.46 6.48 5.48
C PHE A 106 10.69 6.63 6.37
N ASN A 107 11.70 7.39 5.95
CA ASN A 107 12.83 7.71 6.82
C ASN A 107 12.39 8.50 8.05
N TYR A 108 11.50 9.48 7.87
CA TYR A 108 10.95 10.19 9.02
C TYR A 108 10.18 9.26 9.95
N TRP A 109 9.25 8.45 9.43
CA TRP A 109 8.48 7.50 10.23
C TRP A 109 9.32 6.45 10.94
N ALA A 110 10.47 6.07 10.38
CA ALA A 110 11.43 5.17 11.02
C ALA A 110 12.11 5.82 12.24
N THR A 111 12.04 7.14 12.40
CA THR A 111 12.56 7.86 13.58
C THR A 111 11.51 8.18 14.63
N VAL A 112 10.22 8.04 14.31
CA VAL A 112 9.12 8.37 15.22
C VAL A 112 8.75 7.13 16.05
N PRO A 113 8.95 7.15 17.38
CA PRO A 113 8.62 6.01 18.23
C PRO A 113 7.10 5.86 18.40
N ILE A 114 6.64 4.61 18.49
CA ILE A 114 5.25 4.26 18.78
C ILE A 114 5.21 3.08 19.76
N LYS A 115 4.34 3.16 20.76
CA LYS A 115 4.16 2.10 21.77
C LYS A 115 3.24 1.01 21.25
N ASP A 116 3.42 -0.23 21.72
CA ASP A 116 2.65 -1.40 21.27
C ASP A 116 1.12 -1.21 21.37
N LYS A 117 0.65 -0.58 22.45
CA LYS A 117 -0.78 -0.25 22.61
C LYS A 117 -1.28 0.69 21.51
N ALA A 118 -0.46 1.69 21.15
CA ALA A 118 -0.76 2.61 20.06
C ALA A 118 -0.70 1.91 18.69
N VAL A 119 0.25 0.98 18.49
CA VAL A 119 0.31 0.12 17.29
C VAL A 119 -0.98 -0.67 17.14
N LYS A 120 -1.42 -1.37 18.19
CA LYS A 120 -2.66 -2.16 18.16
C LYS A 120 -3.87 -1.28 17.85
N LYS A 121 -3.97 -0.10 18.47
CA LYS A 121 -5.06 0.86 18.20
C LYS A 121 -5.03 1.40 16.76
N LEU A 122 -3.84 1.68 16.21
CA LEU A 122 -3.66 2.10 14.82
C LEU A 122 -4.14 1.01 13.86
N ILE A 123 -3.73 -0.24 14.09
CA ILE A 123 -4.15 -1.41 13.31
C ILE A 123 -5.67 -1.55 13.36
N THR A 124 -6.27 -1.47 14.55
CA THR A 124 -7.73 -1.54 14.73
C THR A 124 -8.46 -0.47 13.91
N LEU A 125 -8.02 0.79 13.96
CA LEU A 125 -8.60 1.86 13.17
C LEU A 125 -8.38 1.65 11.66
N ALA A 126 -7.19 1.23 11.25
CA ALA A 126 -6.86 1.00 9.84
C ALA A 126 -7.70 -0.11 9.21
N LEU A 127 -7.99 -1.18 9.97
CA LEU A 127 -8.69 -2.37 9.51
C LEU A 127 -10.23 -2.27 9.59
N ALA A 128 -10.77 -1.24 10.25
CA ALA A 128 -12.20 -1.06 10.54
C ALA A 128 -13.11 -1.29 9.31
N PRO A 129 -13.98 -2.32 9.26
CA PRO A 129 -14.63 -2.77 8.02
C PRO A 129 -15.62 -1.76 7.40
N SER A 130 -16.13 -0.80 8.18
CA SER A 130 -17.02 0.26 7.71
C SER A 130 -16.65 1.62 8.32
N LYS A 131 -17.18 2.71 7.73
CA LYS A 131 -17.04 4.06 8.29
C LYS A 131 -17.69 4.19 9.67
N GLU A 132 -18.80 3.49 9.88
CA GLU A 132 -19.50 3.45 11.17
C GLU A 132 -18.61 2.84 12.26
N ILE A 133 -18.05 1.66 11.99
CA ILE A 133 -17.14 1.00 12.94
C ILE A 133 -15.89 1.85 13.18
N TYR A 134 -15.35 2.48 12.14
CA TYR A 134 -14.24 3.42 12.29
C TYR A 134 -14.57 4.58 13.25
N SER A 135 -15.74 5.21 13.07
CA SER A 135 -16.20 6.30 13.93
C SER A 135 -16.42 5.85 15.37
N ASN A 136 -17.04 4.68 15.58
CA ASN A 136 -17.29 4.13 16.91
C ASN A 136 -15.97 3.83 17.64
N LEU A 137 -15.01 3.21 16.94
CA LEU A 137 -13.67 2.96 17.47
C LEU A 137 -12.92 4.25 17.81
N LYS A 138 -13.04 5.29 16.97
CA LYS A 138 -12.42 6.59 17.21
C LYS A 138 -13.01 7.30 18.44
N ASN A 139 -14.31 7.14 18.67
CA ASN A 139 -15.03 7.74 19.79
C ASN A 139 -14.98 6.88 21.07
N ASN A 140 -14.26 5.75 21.07
CA ASN A 140 -14.23 4.75 22.14
C ASN A 140 -15.64 4.28 22.57
N THR A 141 -16.58 4.22 21.62
CA THR A 141 -17.93 3.71 21.90
C THR A 141 -17.89 2.19 21.97
N THR A 142 -18.41 1.61 23.06
CA THR A 142 -18.43 0.17 23.28
C THR A 142 -19.32 -0.50 22.26
N GLN A 143 -18.71 -1.30 21.37
CA GLN A 143 -19.42 -2.15 20.42
C GLN A 143 -18.72 -3.51 20.41
N GLU A 144 -19.51 -4.60 20.36
CA GLU A 144 -18.97 -5.93 20.15
C GLU A 144 -18.33 -6.00 18.77
N LEU A 145 -17.01 -6.26 18.75
CA LEU A 145 -16.28 -6.52 17.52
C LEU A 145 -16.55 -7.95 17.09
N SER A 146 -16.79 -8.16 15.79
CA SER A 146 -16.94 -9.52 15.27
C SER A 146 -15.64 -10.32 15.47
N SER A 147 -15.76 -11.62 15.72
CA SER A 147 -14.61 -12.52 15.85
C SER A 147 -13.68 -12.45 14.65
N CYS A 148 -14.24 -12.35 13.44
CA CYS A 148 -13.47 -12.16 12.21
C CYS A 148 -12.62 -10.89 12.26
N PHE A 149 -13.19 -9.76 12.71
CA PHE A 149 -12.45 -8.51 12.80
C PHE A 149 -11.37 -8.54 13.88
N THR A 150 -11.67 -9.09 15.06
CA THR A 150 -10.69 -9.29 16.14
C THR A 150 -9.53 -10.16 15.67
N ASN A 151 -9.81 -11.27 14.98
CA ASN A 151 -8.77 -12.14 14.42
C ASN A 151 -7.90 -11.40 13.38
N MET A 152 -8.47 -10.52 12.56
CA MET A 152 -7.68 -9.72 11.62
C MET A 152 -6.73 -8.75 12.36
N ILE A 153 -7.19 -8.13 13.43
CA ILE A 153 -6.38 -7.22 14.27
C ILE A 153 -5.24 -7.99 14.91
N ASP A 154 -5.54 -9.12 15.55
CA ASP A 154 -4.55 -9.91 16.26
C ASP A 154 -3.50 -10.48 15.29
N ASN A 155 -3.90 -11.04 14.15
CA ASN A 155 -2.95 -11.50 13.14
C ASN A 155 -2.04 -10.37 12.59
N ALA A 156 -2.58 -9.17 12.37
CA ALA A 156 -1.79 -8.03 11.92
C ALA A 156 -0.84 -7.51 13.01
N PHE A 157 -1.28 -7.55 14.26
CA PHE A 157 -0.46 -7.19 15.42
C PHE A 157 0.63 -8.23 15.66
N ASP A 158 0.33 -9.52 15.57
CA ASP A 158 1.30 -10.61 15.69
C ASP A 158 2.36 -10.51 14.60
N TYR A 159 1.97 -10.16 13.37
CA TYR A 159 2.91 -9.86 12.29
C TYR A 159 3.83 -8.69 12.67
N ALA A 160 3.28 -7.61 13.22
CA ALA A 160 4.04 -6.44 13.69
C ALA A 160 5.07 -6.81 14.77
N MET A 161 4.74 -7.75 15.65
CA MET A 161 5.56 -8.09 16.81
C MET A 161 6.59 -9.17 16.53
N ASN A 162 6.36 -10.06 15.55
CA ASN A 162 7.13 -11.29 15.42
C ASN A 162 7.81 -11.49 14.06
N ASP A 163 7.33 -10.85 12.98
CA ASP A 163 7.94 -11.06 11.66
C ASP A 163 9.35 -10.46 11.60
N GLU A 164 10.30 -11.17 10.99
CA GLU A 164 11.71 -10.75 10.90
C GLU A 164 11.86 -9.35 10.28
N THR A 165 11.00 -9.02 9.32
CA THR A 165 11.03 -7.72 8.63
C THR A 165 10.46 -6.59 9.48
N GLN A 166 9.77 -6.92 10.58
CA GLN A 166 9.29 -5.98 11.60
C GLN A 166 10.26 -5.83 12.77
N GLN A 167 11.30 -6.67 12.85
CA GLN A 167 12.34 -6.58 13.88
C GLN A 167 13.55 -5.73 13.48
N LEU A 168 13.53 -5.12 12.29
CA LEU A 168 14.61 -4.24 11.84
C LEU A 168 14.65 -2.94 12.66
N PRO A 169 15.82 -2.27 12.76
CA PRO A 169 15.92 -0.96 13.42
C PRO A 169 15.00 0.11 12.86
N THR A 170 14.63 0.00 11.57
CA THR A 170 13.72 0.92 10.89
C THR A 170 12.25 0.68 11.24
N THR A 171 11.87 -0.53 11.62
CA THR A 171 10.47 -0.95 11.81
C THR A 171 10.12 -1.16 13.28
N LYS A 172 11.00 -1.78 14.06
CA LYS A 172 10.71 -2.15 15.45
C LYS A 172 10.43 -0.91 16.31
N GLY A 173 9.20 -0.81 16.82
CA GLY A 173 8.77 0.30 17.69
C GLY A 173 8.66 1.66 16.98
N THR A 174 8.58 1.67 15.64
CA THR A 174 8.48 2.90 14.84
C THR A 174 7.14 3.01 14.13
N VAL A 175 6.74 4.23 13.76
CA VAL A 175 5.56 4.46 12.92
C VAL A 175 5.69 3.74 11.57
N PHE A 176 6.92 3.63 11.05
CA PHE A 176 7.16 2.87 9.83
C PHE A 176 6.82 1.39 10.03
N GLY A 177 7.18 0.77 11.16
CA GLY A 177 6.73 -0.59 11.50
C GLY A 177 5.21 -0.71 11.61
N ALA A 178 4.56 0.25 12.28
CA ALA A 178 3.09 0.24 12.41
C ALA A 178 2.37 0.30 11.04
N TYR A 179 2.89 1.09 10.09
CA TYR A 179 2.39 1.08 8.72
C TYR A 179 2.62 -0.28 8.03
N ASN A 180 3.83 -0.83 8.17
CA ASN A 180 4.17 -2.11 7.58
C ASN A 180 3.40 -3.28 8.20
N ALA A 181 2.89 -3.17 9.43
CA ALA A 181 2.04 -4.19 10.04
C ALA A 181 0.75 -4.41 9.23
N VAL A 182 0.06 -3.32 8.88
CA VAL A 182 -1.19 -3.37 8.12
C VAL A 182 -0.93 -3.86 6.69
N ALA A 183 0.10 -3.29 6.05
CA ALA A 183 0.49 -3.70 4.70
C ALA A 183 0.98 -5.15 4.66
N GLY A 184 1.85 -5.55 5.57
CA GLY A 184 2.39 -6.90 5.66
C GLY A 184 1.32 -7.94 5.94
N TYR A 185 0.32 -7.63 6.78
CA TYR A 185 -0.82 -8.51 7.00
C TYR A 185 -1.55 -8.88 5.71
N PHE A 186 -1.92 -7.89 4.89
CA PHE A 186 -2.60 -8.16 3.62
C PHE A 186 -1.70 -8.85 2.58
N GLN A 187 -0.38 -8.76 2.71
CA GLN A 187 0.52 -9.40 1.78
C GLN A 187 0.88 -10.83 2.20
N ASN A 188 1.21 -11.05 3.46
CA ASN A 188 1.90 -12.26 3.90
C ASN A 188 1.01 -13.17 4.74
N VAL A 189 0.05 -12.60 5.46
CA VAL A 189 -0.73 -13.33 6.46
C VAL A 189 -2.13 -13.66 5.96
N ARG A 190 -2.80 -12.69 5.33
CA ARG A 190 -4.18 -12.88 4.86
C ARG A 190 -4.22 -13.95 3.76
N ALA A 191 -5.02 -14.98 3.99
CA ALA A 191 -5.35 -15.96 2.96
C ALA A 191 -6.26 -15.36 1.88
N TYR A 192 -5.95 -15.64 0.61
CA TYR A 192 -6.77 -15.28 -0.55
C TYR A 192 -7.16 -16.55 -1.31
N LYS A 193 -8.36 -16.56 -1.89
CA LYS A 193 -8.85 -17.69 -2.70
C LYS A 193 -7.89 -18.07 -3.83
N ASN A 194 -7.26 -17.07 -4.45
CA ASN A 194 -6.24 -17.24 -5.47
C ASN A 194 -5.43 -15.94 -5.62
N GLN A 195 -4.35 -16.00 -6.42
CA GLN A 195 -3.47 -14.87 -6.68
C GLN A 195 -4.20 -13.68 -7.32
N GLU A 196 -5.23 -13.93 -8.12
CA GLU A 196 -6.04 -12.88 -8.76
C GLU A 196 -6.86 -12.09 -7.71
N ALA A 197 -7.51 -12.78 -6.78
CA ALA A 197 -8.23 -12.15 -5.68
C ALA A 197 -7.30 -11.30 -4.82
N LYS A 198 -6.05 -11.76 -4.61
CA LYS A 198 -5.00 -11.00 -3.93
C LYS A 198 -4.65 -9.71 -4.67
N VAL A 199 -4.31 -9.83 -5.97
CA VAL A 199 -4.02 -8.67 -6.83
C VAL A 199 -5.16 -7.67 -6.85
N LYS A 200 -6.41 -8.13 -7.01
CA LYS A 200 -7.59 -7.27 -6.99
C LYS A 200 -7.73 -6.52 -5.66
N SER A 201 -7.50 -7.21 -4.54
CA SER A 201 -7.58 -6.62 -3.21
C SER A 201 -6.54 -5.52 -2.98
N LEU A 202 -5.30 -5.75 -3.43
CA LEU A 202 -4.15 -4.88 -3.19
C LEU A 202 -4.02 -3.73 -4.19
N LEU A 203 -4.40 -3.95 -5.46
CA LEU A 203 -4.04 -3.07 -6.58
C LEU A 203 -5.24 -2.51 -7.39
N LEU A 204 -6.46 -3.04 -7.26
CA LEU A 204 -7.60 -2.66 -8.12
C LEU A 204 -8.79 -2.09 -7.35
N ALA A 205 -8.53 -1.06 -6.54
CA ALA A 205 -9.49 -0.40 -5.64
C ALA A 205 -10.14 -1.34 -4.61
N GLY A 206 -9.46 -2.43 -4.26
CA GLY A 206 -9.94 -3.44 -3.34
C GLY A 206 -9.84 -3.07 -1.86
N ASN A 207 -10.31 -3.97 -1.00
CA ASN A 207 -10.35 -3.74 0.44
C ASN A 207 -8.95 -3.49 1.03
N ALA A 208 -7.95 -4.34 0.73
CA ALA A 208 -6.59 -4.17 1.27
C ALA A 208 -5.98 -2.81 0.89
N GLN A 209 -6.20 -2.35 -0.34
CA GLN A 209 -5.82 -1.01 -0.78
C GLN A 209 -6.44 0.10 0.08
N GLN A 210 -7.74 0.03 0.35
CA GLN A 210 -8.42 1.04 1.18
C GLN A 210 -7.87 1.05 2.60
N ARG A 211 -7.61 -0.13 3.20
CA ARG A 211 -7.03 -0.23 4.54
C ARG A 211 -5.61 0.30 4.62
N ASN A 212 -4.77 -0.01 3.63
CA ASN A 212 -3.41 0.54 3.56
C ASN A 212 -3.42 2.06 3.38
N GLN A 213 -4.41 2.61 2.67
CA GLN A 213 -4.57 4.06 2.55
C GLN A 213 -4.97 4.69 3.89
N THR A 214 -5.91 4.09 4.62
CA THR A 214 -6.26 4.53 5.97
C THR A 214 -5.06 4.45 6.91
N ALA A 215 -4.30 3.35 6.88
CA ALA A 215 -3.08 3.19 7.68
C ALA A 215 -2.06 4.29 7.38
N PHE A 216 -1.82 4.61 6.10
CA PHE A 216 -0.91 5.67 5.70
C PHE A 216 -1.35 7.03 6.27
N THR A 217 -2.65 7.35 6.18
CA THR A 217 -3.21 8.58 6.73
C THR A 217 -3.04 8.63 8.26
N LEU A 218 -3.39 7.55 8.97
CA LEU A 218 -3.25 7.47 10.43
C LEU A 218 -1.78 7.62 10.87
N CYS A 219 -0.85 6.97 10.17
CA CYS A 219 0.59 7.09 10.43
C CYS A 219 1.08 8.52 10.17
N SER A 220 0.62 9.16 9.10
CA SER A 220 0.94 10.56 8.80
C SER A 220 0.45 11.50 9.90
N GLU A 221 -0.79 11.31 10.35
CA GLU A 221 -1.39 12.13 11.40
C GLU A 221 -0.71 11.91 12.75
N PHE A 222 -0.41 10.66 13.10
CA PHE A 222 0.31 10.33 14.33
C PHE A 222 1.73 10.91 14.32
N ALA A 223 2.48 10.72 13.23
CA ALA A 223 3.85 11.23 13.10
C ALA A 223 3.93 12.77 13.07
N THR A 224 2.82 13.45 12.81
CA THR A 224 2.74 14.92 12.83
C THR A 224 1.98 15.45 14.06
N ASN A 225 1.77 14.61 15.08
CA ASN A 225 1.05 14.93 16.32
C ASN A 225 -0.41 15.41 16.14
N LYS A 226 -1.01 15.16 14.97
CA LYS A 226 -2.43 15.43 14.68
C LYS A 226 -3.38 14.34 15.18
N LEU A 227 -2.83 13.18 15.53
CA LEU A 227 -3.55 12.05 16.09
C LEU A 227 -2.82 11.54 17.34
N GLN A 228 -3.54 11.40 18.45
CA GLN A 228 -3.05 10.80 19.69
C GLN A 228 -3.69 9.43 19.87
N LEU A 229 -2.84 8.41 20.03
CA LEU A 229 -3.26 7.02 20.23
C LEU A 229 -2.90 6.60 21.67
N SER A 230 -3.73 7.02 22.62
CA SER A 230 -3.68 6.61 24.03
C SER A 230 -4.38 5.28 24.29
#